data_AF-A0A6J3M3L0-F1
#
_entry.id   AF-A0A6J3M3L0-F1
#
_cell.length_a   1.000
_cell.length_b   1.000
_cell.length_c   1.000
_cell.angle_alpha   90.00
_cell.angle_beta   90.00
_cell.angle_gamma   90.00
#
_symmetry.space_group_name_H-M   'P 1'
#
loop_
_entity.id
_entity.type
_entity.pdbx_description
1 polymer ?
#
loop_
_entity_poly.entity_id
_entity_poly.type
_entity_poly.pdbx_seq_one_letter_code
_entity_poly.pdbx_strand_id
1 'polypeptide(L)'
;MPREAEISNNEREFLLSALKEDVRLDGRAFDQFRSIDLAFGDEYGVADVRIGKTRVLVKISAEVVVPYTDRKFDGIFTIASELSPIASPAFEVGRQDQTEVILSRLLEKTIRRSGALDTESLCIIAGSKCFHIRADVHILDHDGNIIDATCLALISALLHFRRPDVEIHGEEVTIFASTEREPVKLQMQHQPFCVTTSYYENGSIMLHDATLLEEQCREGEIIVSLNRFGEVCQIAKFGGTPIDGVSILACTNAVLEKAKMLDKLVRTRLEEDEKRRNVGGLMAELSAENDR
;
A
#
# COMPACT_ATOMS: atom_id res chain seq x y z
N MET A 1 -22.56 -20.83 4.96
CA MET A 1 -21.67 -19.73 4.55
C MET A 1 -20.29 -20.08 5.07
N PRO A 2 -19.24 -19.95 4.24
CA PRO A 2 -17.87 -20.04 4.72
C PRO A 2 -17.70 -19.02 5.84
N ARG A 3 -17.10 -19.45 6.95
CA ARG A 3 -16.75 -18.60 8.09
C ARG A 3 -15.28 -18.79 8.34
N GLU A 4 -14.63 -17.75 8.85
CA GLU A 4 -13.29 -17.95 9.40
C GLU A 4 -13.32 -18.99 10.50
N ALA A 5 -12.21 -19.70 10.68
CA ALA A 5 -12.06 -20.60 11.81
C ALA A 5 -12.19 -19.79 13.09
N GLU A 6 -13.19 -20.11 13.90
CA GLU A 6 -13.36 -19.51 15.22
C GLU A 6 -12.26 -20.03 16.15
N ILE A 7 -11.56 -19.10 16.80
CA ILE A 7 -10.55 -19.41 17.81
C ILE A 7 -11.20 -20.09 19.02
N SER A 8 -10.51 -21.09 19.57
CA SER A 8 -10.92 -21.71 20.82
C SER A 8 -10.71 -20.77 22.01
N ASN A 9 -11.57 -20.87 23.03
CA ASN A 9 -11.40 -20.05 24.25
C ASN A 9 -10.03 -20.25 24.90
N ASN A 10 -9.49 -21.47 24.86
CA ASN A 10 -8.16 -21.77 25.40
C ASN A 10 -7.05 -21.04 24.63
N GLU A 11 -7.11 -20.99 23.30
CA GLU A 11 -6.14 -20.26 22.49
C GLU A 11 -6.23 -18.75 22.73
N ARG A 12 -7.45 -18.20 22.84
CA ARG A 12 -7.65 -16.79 23.18
C ARG A 12 -7.09 -16.45 24.55
N GLU A 13 -7.44 -17.22 25.58
CA GLU A 13 -6.94 -17.00 26.94
C GLU A 13 -5.42 -17.15 27.01
N PHE A 14 -4.87 -18.16 26.33
CA PHE A 14 -3.43 -18.37 26.26
C PHE A 14 -2.70 -17.20 25.59
N LEU A 15 -3.22 -16.70 24.46
CA LEU A 15 -2.66 -15.53 23.78
C LEU A 15 -2.66 -14.31 24.71
N LEU A 16 -3.79 -14.02 25.35
CA LEU A 16 -3.91 -12.87 26.25
C LEU A 16 -2.99 -13.00 27.47
N SER A 17 -2.84 -14.20 28.03
CA SER A 17 -1.88 -14.47 29.10
C SER A 17 -0.43 -14.29 28.65
N ALA A 18 -0.07 -14.76 27.45
CA ALA A 18 1.28 -14.60 26.91
C ALA A 18 1.63 -13.12 26.65
N LEU A 19 0.66 -12.35 26.14
CA LEU A 19 0.84 -10.90 25.92
C LEU A 19 1.07 -10.14 27.24
N LYS A 20 0.49 -10.58 28.36
CA LYS A 20 0.76 -9.99 29.69
C LYS A 20 2.17 -10.24 30.19
N GLU A 21 2.80 -11.31 29.71
CA GLU A 21 4.19 -11.67 30.03
C GLU A 21 5.19 -11.07 29.02
N ASP A 22 4.75 -10.15 28.17
CA ASP A 22 5.55 -9.54 27.09
C ASP A 22 6.06 -10.56 26.04
N VAL A 23 5.35 -11.68 25.85
CA VAL A 23 5.73 -12.74 24.91
C VAL A 23 4.69 -12.87 23.79
N ARG A 24 5.14 -12.76 22.54
CA ARG A 24 4.36 -13.13 21.36
C ARG A 24 4.54 -14.59 21.00
N LEU A 25 3.54 -15.19 20.35
CA LEU A 25 3.58 -16.59 19.91
C LEU A 25 4.72 -16.89 18.92
N ASP A 26 5.12 -15.89 18.14
CA ASP A 26 6.21 -15.98 17.17
C ASP A 26 7.57 -15.53 17.73
N GLY A 27 7.62 -15.11 19.00
CA GLY A 27 8.83 -14.66 19.69
C GLY A 27 9.32 -13.27 19.27
N ARG A 28 8.54 -12.51 18.49
CA ARG A 28 8.89 -11.12 18.12
C ARG A 28 8.62 -10.14 19.27
N ALA A 29 9.30 -9.00 19.22
CA ALA A 29 8.93 -7.86 20.06
C ALA A 29 7.59 -7.23 19.60
N PHE A 30 6.95 -6.46 20.49
CA PHE A 30 5.68 -5.78 20.19
C PHE A 30 5.79 -4.72 19.08
N ASP A 31 6.97 -4.14 18.90
CA ASP A 31 7.27 -3.16 17.85
C ASP A 31 7.96 -3.74 16.61
N GLN A 32 8.03 -5.06 16.50
CA GLN A 32 8.75 -5.71 15.41
C GLN A 32 7.81 -6.19 14.30
N PHE A 33 8.03 -5.70 13.07
CA PHE A 33 7.41 -6.20 11.85
C PHE A 33 7.93 -7.60 11.47
N ARG A 34 7.10 -8.39 10.77
CA ARG A 34 7.53 -9.62 10.09
C ARG A 34 8.58 -9.32 9.02
N SER A 35 9.26 -10.35 8.54
CA SER A 35 10.13 -10.22 7.36
C SER A 35 9.32 -9.74 6.15
N ILE A 36 9.78 -8.65 5.55
CA ILE A 36 9.13 -8.01 4.40
C ILE A 36 9.95 -8.32 3.15
N ASP A 37 9.36 -9.05 2.22
CA ASP A 37 9.90 -9.29 0.90
C ASP A 37 9.08 -8.52 -0.13
N LEU A 38 9.75 -7.67 -0.90
CA LEU A 38 9.17 -6.93 -2.00
C LEU A 38 9.86 -7.39 -3.29
N ALA A 39 9.06 -7.89 -4.22
CA ALA A 39 9.49 -8.29 -5.55
C ALA A 39 8.71 -7.53 -6.62
N PHE A 40 9.37 -7.22 -7.73
CA PHE A 40 8.74 -6.60 -8.89
C PHE A 40 8.58 -7.62 -10.00
N GLY A 41 7.43 -7.58 -10.67
CA GLY A 41 7.16 -8.41 -11.84
C GLY A 41 7.93 -7.94 -13.07
N ASP A 42 7.85 -8.71 -14.15
CA ASP A 42 8.54 -8.37 -15.41
C ASP A 42 7.97 -7.08 -16.04
N GLU A 43 6.66 -6.90 -15.97
CA GLU A 43 5.98 -5.67 -16.41
C GLU A 43 6.14 -4.54 -15.38
N TYR A 44 6.27 -3.30 -15.86
CA TYR A 44 6.27 -2.11 -15.00
C TYR A 44 4.93 -1.95 -14.29
N GLY A 45 4.98 -1.60 -13.00
CA GLY A 45 3.79 -1.42 -12.14
C GLY A 45 3.16 -2.69 -11.61
N VAL A 46 3.87 -3.83 -11.66
CA VAL A 46 3.52 -5.03 -10.90
C VAL A 46 4.43 -5.13 -9.67
N ALA A 47 3.83 -5.18 -8.48
CA ALA A 47 4.56 -5.38 -7.22
C ALA A 47 3.92 -6.52 -6.41
N ASP A 48 4.75 -7.45 -5.96
CA ASP A 48 4.40 -8.57 -5.11
C ASP A 48 5.06 -8.37 -3.75
N VAL A 49 4.25 -8.18 -2.72
CA VAL A 49 4.70 -7.95 -1.35
C VAL A 49 4.29 -9.12 -0.49
N ARG A 50 5.25 -9.60 0.28
CA ARG A 50 5.06 -10.63 1.28
C ARG A 50 5.52 -10.12 2.64
N ILE A 51 4.59 -10.04 3.59
CA ILE A 51 4.86 -9.74 5.00
C ILE A 51 4.63 -11.02 5.80
N GLY A 52 5.71 -11.76 6.05
CA GLY A 52 5.64 -13.11 6.62
C GLY A 52 4.86 -14.08 5.73
N LYS A 53 3.62 -14.42 6.11
CA LYS A 53 2.74 -15.27 5.30
C LYS A 53 1.74 -14.46 4.47
N THR A 54 1.37 -13.26 4.91
CA THR A 54 0.47 -12.38 4.14
C THR A 54 1.13 -11.98 2.83
N ARG A 55 0.44 -12.21 1.71
CA ARG A 55 0.94 -11.90 0.36
C ARG A 55 -0.10 -11.10 -0.43
N VAL A 56 0.34 -9.98 -1.01
CA VAL A 56 -0.49 -9.07 -1.79
C VAL A 56 0.22 -8.77 -3.11
N LEU A 57 -0.53 -8.90 -4.20
CA LEU A 57 -0.08 -8.55 -5.55
C LEU A 57 -0.85 -7.31 -6.00
N VAL A 58 -0.14 -6.30 -6.47
CA VAL A 58 -0.74 -5.10 -7.06
C VAL A 58 -0.31 -4.96 -8.50
N LYS A 59 -1.27 -4.68 -9.37
CA LYS A 59 -1.04 -4.33 -10.78
C LYS A 59 -1.61 -2.95 -11.06
N ILE A 60 -0.83 -2.14 -11.76
CA ILE A 60 -1.26 -0.81 -12.22
C ILE A 60 -1.45 -0.83 -13.71
N SER A 61 -2.58 -0.26 -14.15
CA SER A 61 -2.92 -0.04 -15.55
C SER A 61 -3.19 1.45 -15.78
N ALA A 62 -2.97 1.90 -17.02
CA ALA A 62 -3.29 3.26 -17.45
C ALA A 62 -4.08 3.24 -18.75
N GLU A 63 -5.17 3.99 -18.78
CA GLU A 63 -6.02 4.20 -19.95
C GLU A 63 -6.22 5.70 -20.19
N VAL A 64 -6.59 6.10 -21.40
CA VAL A 64 -6.93 7.50 -21.69
C VAL A 64 -8.45 7.63 -21.71
N VAL A 65 -8.96 8.47 -20.82
CA VAL A 65 -10.40 8.70 -20.65
C VAL A 65 -10.73 10.19 -20.62
N VAL A 66 -12.03 10.51 -20.62
CA VAL A 66 -12.51 11.87 -20.40
C VAL A 66 -12.49 12.17 -18.90
N PRO A 67 -11.91 13.30 -18.46
CA PRO A 67 -11.90 13.68 -17.05
C PRO A 67 -13.31 13.98 -16.52
N TYR A 68 -13.45 14.04 -15.20
CA TYR A 68 -14.72 14.44 -14.57
C TYR A 68 -15.12 15.87 -14.97
N THR A 69 -16.43 16.11 -15.09
CA THR A 69 -16.97 17.44 -15.44
C THR A 69 -16.58 18.53 -14.45
N ASP A 70 -16.46 18.14 -13.18
CA ASP A 70 -16.17 19.03 -12.06
C ASP A 70 -14.67 19.36 -11.96
N ARG A 71 -13.81 18.46 -12.46
CA ARG A 71 -12.36 18.57 -12.41
C ARG A 71 -11.73 18.25 -13.75
N LYS A 72 -11.67 19.27 -14.60
CA LYS A 72 -11.21 19.16 -15.99
C LYS A 72 -9.69 19.09 -16.14
N PHE A 73 -8.94 19.45 -15.10
CA PHE A 73 -7.47 19.50 -15.10
C PHE A 73 -6.83 18.34 -14.34
N ASP A 74 -7.64 17.44 -13.76
CA ASP A 74 -7.15 16.29 -13.01
C ASP A 74 -7.32 15.02 -13.84
N GLY A 75 -6.32 14.13 -13.75
CA GLY A 75 -6.48 12.73 -14.11
C GLY A 75 -7.31 11.96 -13.09
N ILE A 76 -7.69 10.74 -13.47
CA ILE A 76 -8.52 9.86 -12.64
C ILE A 76 -7.60 8.80 -12.03
N PHE A 77 -7.74 8.54 -10.73
CA PHE A 77 -7.04 7.45 -10.06
C PHE A 77 -8.02 6.56 -9.30
N THR A 78 -8.16 5.29 -9.67
CA THR A 78 -9.08 4.34 -9.02
C THR A 78 -8.32 3.20 -8.38
N ILE A 79 -8.69 2.84 -7.15
CA ILE A 79 -8.18 1.66 -6.46
C ILE A 79 -9.32 0.64 -6.41
N ALA A 80 -9.07 -0.57 -6.87
CA ALA A 80 -9.97 -1.71 -6.74
C ALA A 80 -9.25 -2.79 -5.93
N SER A 81 -9.79 -3.16 -4.78
CA SER A 81 -9.27 -4.26 -3.97
C SER A 81 -10.17 -5.47 -4.10
N GLU A 82 -9.61 -6.61 -4.50
CA GLU A 82 -10.34 -7.86 -4.62
C GLU A 82 -9.87 -8.84 -3.55
N LEU A 83 -10.79 -9.22 -2.65
CA LEU A 83 -10.61 -10.31 -1.71
C LEU A 83 -11.07 -11.61 -2.36
N SER A 84 -10.11 -12.48 -2.67
CA SER A 84 -10.38 -13.78 -3.28
C SER A 84 -10.41 -14.90 -2.22
N PRO A 85 -11.22 -15.97 -2.42
CA PRO A 85 -11.20 -17.16 -1.56
C PRO A 85 -9.83 -17.83 -1.45
N ILE A 86 -8.89 -17.50 -2.33
CA ILE A 86 -7.50 -17.96 -2.24
C ILE A 86 -6.82 -17.43 -0.96
N ALA A 87 -7.17 -16.23 -0.51
CA ALA A 87 -6.55 -15.60 0.65
C ALA A 87 -7.11 -16.12 1.97
N SER A 88 -8.42 -16.32 2.03
CA SER A 88 -9.09 -16.95 3.16
C SER A 88 -10.38 -17.59 2.66
N PRO A 89 -10.73 -18.80 3.16
CA PRO A 89 -11.99 -19.44 2.80
C PRO A 89 -13.21 -18.61 3.21
N ALA A 90 -13.06 -17.64 4.11
CA ALA A 90 -14.14 -16.75 4.53
C ALA A 90 -14.53 -15.69 3.48
N PHE A 91 -13.66 -15.40 2.52
CA PHE A 91 -13.95 -14.44 1.47
C PHE A 91 -14.81 -15.08 0.37
N GLU A 92 -15.94 -14.45 0.05
CA GLU A 92 -16.85 -14.87 -1.01
C GLU A 92 -16.68 -13.95 -2.23
N VAL A 93 -16.46 -14.55 -3.42
CA VAL A 93 -16.31 -13.77 -4.66
C VAL A 93 -17.61 -13.02 -4.98
N GLY A 94 -17.49 -11.71 -5.25
CA GLY A 94 -18.60 -10.87 -5.70
C GLY A 94 -19.46 -10.28 -4.58
N ARG A 95 -19.20 -10.65 -3.32
CA ARG A 95 -19.79 -9.99 -2.15
C ARG A 95 -18.74 -9.09 -1.51
N GLN A 96 -18.99 -7.79 -1.54
CA GLN A 96 -18.13 -6.84 -0.85
C GLN A 96 -18.20 -7.05 0.65
N ASP A 97 -17.10 -7.51 1.24
CA ASP A 97 -16.99 -7.65 2.68
C ASP A 97 -16.71 -6.28 3.34
N GLN A 98 -17.02 -6.16 4.63
CA GLN A 98 -16.73 -4.94 5.39
C GLN A 98 -15.23 -4.60 5.35
N THR A 99 -14.39 -5.63 5.43
CA THR A 99 -12.93 -5.52 5.34
C THR A 99 -12.49 -4.90 4.01
N GLU A 100 -13.08 -5.31 2.90
CA GLU A 100 -12.80 -4.78 1.55
C GLU A 100 -13.15 -3.30 1.45
N VAL A 101 -14.34 -2.93 1.96
CA VAL A 101 -14.82 -1.54 1.93
C VAL A 101 -13.95 -0.64 2.79
N ILE A 102 -13.54 -1.11 3.97
CA ILE A 102 -12.64 -0.39 4.88
C ILE A 102 -11.27 -0.21 4.21
N LEU A 103 -10.70 -1.29 3.66
CA LEU A 103 -9.42 -1.26 2.96
C LEU A 103 -9.43 -0.28 1.80
N SER A 104 -10.40 -0.39 0.89
CA SER A 104 -10.54 0.50 -0.27
C SER A 104 -10.64 1.97 0.15
N ARG A 105 -11.48 2.29 1.15
CA ARG A 105 -11.65 3.67 1.63
C ARG A 105 -10.41 4.21 2.34
N LEU A 106 -9.70 3.37 3.09
CA LEU A 106 -8.45 3.76 3.76
C LEU A 106 -7.37 4.08 2.74
N LEU A 107 -7.18 3.22 1.74
CA LEU A 107 -6.17 3.44 0.69
C LEU A 107 -6.51 4.67 -0.16
N GLU A 108 -7.78 4.87 -0.49
CA GLU A 108 -8.24 6.06 -1.20
C GLU A 108 -7.91 7.34 -0.42
N LYS A 109 -8.18 7.37 0.89
CA LYS A 109 -7.80 8.51 1.74
C LYS A 109 -6.28 8.67 1.84
N THR A 110 -5.55 7.58 2.00
CA THR A 110 -4.08 7.61 2.12
C THR A 110 -3.40 8.14 0.88
N ILE A 111 -3.91 7.89 -0.33
CA ILE A 111 -3.24 8.25 -1.58
C ILE A 111 -3.92 9.44 -2.27
N ARG A 112 -5.23 9.37 -2.49
CA ARG A 112 -5.97 10.41 -3.23
C ARG A 112 -6.16 11.66 -2.39
N ARG A 113 -6.61 11.53 -1.13
CA ARG A 113 -6.91 12.69 -0.28
C ARG A 113 -5.65 13.36 0.26
N SER A 114 -4.58 12.60 0.45
CA SER A 114 -3.28 13.15 0.87
C SER A 114 -2.53 13.86 -0.25
N GLY A 115 -2.95 13.73 -1.51
CA GLY A 115 -2.24 14.28 -2.67
C GLY A 115 -0.91 13.56 -2.97
N ALA A 116 -0.80 12.27 -2.63
CA ALA A 116 0.45 11.52 -2.86
C ALA A 116 0.79 11.41 -4.35
N LEU A 117 -0.22 11.13 -5.18
CA LEU A 117 -0.11 11.08 -6.63
C LEU A 117 -0.49 12.43 -7.22
N ASP A 118 0.36 12.97 -8.11
CA ASP A 118 0.05 14.22 -8.81
C ASP A 118 -0.96 13.97 -9.93
N THR A 119 -2.24 14.24 -9.66
CA THR A 119 -3.32 14.09 -10.65
C THR A 119 -3.29 15.16 -11.74
N GLU A 120 -2.68 16.32 -11.51
CA GLU A 120 -2.60 17.39 -12.52
C GLU A 120 -1.64 16.98 -13.64
N SER A 121 -0.53 16.31 -13.29
CA SER A 121 0.44 15.75 -14.24
C SER A 121 -0.14 14.69 -15.20
N LEU A 122 -1.32 14.15 -14.87
CA LEU A 122 -2.03 13.13 -15.65
C LEU A 122 -3.00 13.72 -16.68
N CYS A 123 -3.24 15.02 -16.66
CA CYS A 123 -4.09 15.68 -17.66
C CYS A 123 -3.32 15.88 -18.98
N ILE A 124 -3.92 15.46 -20.11
CA ILE A 124 -3.33 15.63 -21.44
C ILE A 124 -3.94 16.87 -22.11
N ILE A 125 -5.27 16.88 -22.26
CA ILE A 125 -6.04 18.02 -22.77
C ILE A 125 -7.16 18.30 -21.78
N ALA A 126 -7.16 19.50 -21.22
CA ALA A 126 -8.13 19.91 -20.21
C ALA A 126 -9.57 19.70 -20.68
N GLY A 127 -10.34 18.93 -19.92
CA GLY A 127 -11.75 18.64 -20.20
C GLY A 127 -12.02 17.68 -21.35
N SER A 128 -11.00 17.13 -22.01
CA SER A 128 -11.16 16.19 -23.13
C SER A 128 -10.47 14.84 -22.89
N LYS A 129 -9.17 14.85 -22.58
CA LYS A 129 -8.36 13.62 -22.43
C LYS A 129 -7.47 13.72 -21.20
N CYS A 130 -7.55 12.74 -20.33
CA CYS A 130 -6.67 12.55 -19.19
C CYS A 130 -6.30 11.07 -19.03
N PHE A 131 -5.21 10.80 -18.31
CA PHE A 131 -4.90 9.44 -17.89
C PHE A 131 -5.82 9.02 -16.75
N HIS A 132 -6.38 7.81 -16.89
CA HIS A 132 -7.00 7.04 -15.83
C HIS A 132 -6.03 5.97 -15.38
N ILE A 133 -5.49 6.14 -14.18
CA ILE A 133 -4.64 5.14 -13.54
C ILE A 133 -5.53 4.29 -12.65
N ARG A 134 -5.48 2.97 -12.87
CA ARG A 134 -6.20 2.01 -12.06
C ARG A 134 -5.21 1.08 -11.35
N ALA A 135 -5.36 0.97 -10.04
CA ALA A 135 -4.61 0.04 -9.22
C ALA A 135 -5.52 -1.11 -8.80
N ASP A 136 -5.23 -2.29 -9.33
CA ASP A 136 -5.91 -3.53 -8.97
C ASP A 136 -5.07 -4.25 -7.91
N VAL A 137 -5.64 -4.41 -6.72
CA VAL A 137 -5.04 -5.08 -5.58
C VAL A 137 -5.66 -6.46 -5.44
N HIS A 138 -4.82 -7.50 -5.54
CA HIS A 138 -5.20 -8.88 -5.32
C HIS A 138 -4.54 -9.41 -4.06
N ILE A 139 -5.34 -9.82 -3.09
CA ILE A 139 -4.85 -10.42 -1.85
C ILE A 139 -4.77 -11.92 -2.09
N LEU A 140 -3.57 -12.48 -1.94
CA LEU A 140 -3.26 -13.87 -2.28
C LEU A 140 -3.26 -14.78 -1.05
N ASP A 141 -2.78 -14.29 0.10
CA ASP A 141 -2.74 -15.02 1.37
C ASP A 141 -3.00 -14.04 2.52
N HIS A 142 -3.87 -14.42 3.47
CA HIS A 142 -4.25 -13.60 4.61
C HIS A 142 -3.83 -14.25 5.94
N ASP A 143 -2.76 -13.70 6.54
CA ASP A 143 -2.28 -14.06 7.88
C ASP A 143 -2.19 -12.81 8.77
N GLY A 144 -3.16 -11.90 8.65
CA GLY A 144 -3.19 -10.61 9.33
C GLY A 144 -2.36 -9.50 8.67
N ASN A 145 -2.63 -8.26 9.06
CA ASN A 145 -2.05 -7.01 8.58
C ASN A 145 -2.17 -6.78 7.05
N ILE A 146 -3.36 -7.00 6.49
CA ILE A 146 -3.64 -6.77 5.06
C ILE A 146 -3.39 -5.31 4.67
N ILE A 147 -3.74 -4.36 5.54
CA ILE A 147 -3.78 -2.93 5.23
C ILE A 147 -2.37 -2.40 4.99
N ASP A 148 -1.41 -2.73 5.85
CA ASP A 148 -0.03 -2.30 5.71
C ASP A 148 0.63 -2.97 4.49
N ALA A 149 0.40 -4.28 4.31
CA ALA A 149 0.91 -5.02 3.16
C ALA A 149 0.40 -4.44 1.83
N THR A 150 -0.89 -4.12 1.77
CA THR A 150 -1.51 -3.53 0.59
C THR A 150 -1.00 -2.12 0.32
N CYS A 151 -0.87 -1.29 1.36
CA CYS A 151 -0.35 0.07 1.23
C CYS A 151 1.10 0.05 0.70
N LEU A 152 1.94 -0.82 1.27
CA LEU A 152 3.31 -1.02 0.82
C LEU A 152 3.37 -1.48 -0.65
N ALA A 153 2.56 -2.46 -1.03
CA ALA A 153 2.49 -2.97 -2.39
C ALA A 153 2.02 -1.90 -3.38
N LEU A 154 1.01 -1.11 -3.00
CA LEU A 154 0.45 -0.07 -3.84
C LEU A 154 1.42 1.07 -4.10
N ILE A 155 2.13 1.56 -3.08
CA ILE A 155 3.17 2.59 -3.25
C ILE A 155 4.32 2.06 -4.09
N SER A 156 4.75 0.82 -3.82
CA SER A 156 5.85 0.19 -4.57
C SER A 156 5.47 0.04 -6.05
N ALA A 157 4.24 -0.40 -6.34
CA ALA A 157 3.73 -0.50 -7.69
C ALA A 157 3.63 0.87 -8.37
N LEU A 158 3.14 1.91 -7.67
CA LEU A 158 3.00 3.27 -8.23
C LEU A 158 4.35 3.87 -8.61
N LEU A 159 5.37 3.68 -7.79
CA LEU A 159 6.73 4.14 -8.06
C LEU A 159 7.41 3.32 -9.17
N HIS A 160 7.07 2.04 -9.29
CA HIS A 160 7.57 1.15 -10.33
C HIS A 160 6.88 1.34 -11.68
N PHE A 161 5.62 1.81 -11.69
CA PHE A 161 4.83 1.98 -12.90
C PHE A 161 5.37 3.10 -13.79
N ARG A 162 5.31 2.85 -15.10
CA ARG A 162 5.67 3.82 -16.12
C ARG A 162 4.52 3.93 -17.12
N ARG A 163 4.06 5.14 -17.36
CA ARG A 163 3.00 5.43 -18.34
C ARG A 163 3.58 5.58 -19.74
N PRO A 164 2.80 5.30 -20.80
CA PRO A 164 3.24 5.59 -22.17
C PRO A 164 3.46 7.10 -22.37
N ASP A 165 4.39 7.42 -23.27
CA ASP A 165 4.64 8.79 -23.68
C ASP A 165 3.54 9.28 -24.65
N VAL A 166 3.26 10.57 -24.60
CA VAL A 166 2.21 11.22 -25.38
C VAL A 166 2.72 12.53 -25.94
N GLU A 167 2.48 12.75 -27.22
CA GLU A 167 2.74 14.02 -27.89
C GLU A 167 1.44 14.65 -28.32
N ILE A 168 1.39 15.98 -28.19
CA ILE A 168 0.19 16.78 -28.41
C ILE A 168 0.47 17.68 -29.61
N HIS A 169 -0.25 17.43 -30.71
CA HIS A 169 -0.23 18.25 -31.92
C HIS A 169 -1.55 19.02 -32.00
N GLY A 170 -1.64 20.13 -31.29
CA GLY A 170 -2.87 20.91 -31.17
C GLY A 170 -3.96 20.14 -30.42
N GLU A 171 -4.96 19.62 -31.14
CA GLU A 171 -6.05 18.82 -30.58
C GLU A 171 -5.85 17.30 -30.77
N GLU A 172 -4.88 16.89 -31.60
CA GLU A 172 -4.55 15.49 -31.83
C GLU A 172 -3.55 14.99 -30.77
N VAL A 173 -3.83 13.83 -30.20
CA VAL A 173 -2.98 13.16 -29.20
C VAL A 173 -2.49 11.85 -29.77
N THR A 174 -1.18 11.74 -29.97
CA THR A 174 -0.52 10.50 -30.40
C THR A 174 0.11 9.82 -29.19
N ILE A 175 -0.34 8.60 -28.88
CA ILE A 175 0.20 7.76 -27.82
C ILE A 175 1.26 6.86 -28.43
N PHE A 176 2.49 6.93 -27.93
CA PHE A 176 3.58 6.07 -28.42
C PHE A 176 3.59 4.74 -27.68
N ALA A 177 3.89 3.67 -28.41
CA ALA A 177 4.11 2.37 -27.79
C ALA A 177 5.43 2.39 -26.99
N SER A 178 5.53 1.52 -25.98
CA SER A 178 6.74 1.37 -25.15
C SER A 178 7.99 0.95 -25.94
N THR A 179 7.81 0.44 -27.16
CA THR A 179 8.89 0.10 -28.11
C THR A 179 9.38 1.30 -28.90
N GLU A 180 8.56 2.35 -29.06
CA GLU A 180 8.88 3.54 -29.85
C GLU A 180 9.53 4.62 -28.98
N ARG A 181 9.03 4.80 -27.75
CA ARG A 181 9.56 5.75 -26.77
C ARG A 181 9.63 5.11 -25.39
N GLU A 182 10.60 5.57 -24.60
CA GLU A 182 10.74 5.09 -23.23
C GLU A 182 9.54 5.54 -22.38
N PRO A 183 8.87 4.61 -21.67
CA PRO A 183 7.78 4.96 -20.76
C PRO A 183 8.23 5.90 -19.63
N VAL A 184 7.36 6.87 -19.31
CA VAL A 184 7.62 7.95 -18.34
C VAL A 184 7.17 7.53 -16.94
N LYS A 185 8.00 7.77 -15.92
CA LYS A 185 7.65 7.51 -14.51
C LYS A 185 6.51 8.42 -14.04
N LEU A 186 5.69 7.93 -13.11
CA LEU A 186 4.69 8.77 -12.45
C LEU A 186 5.33 9.75 -11.47
N GLN A 187 4.73 10.94 -11.35
CA GLN A 187 5.12 11.93 -10.37
C GLN A 187 4.34 11.69 -9.06
N MET A 188 5.07 11.30 -8.02
CA MET A 188 4.54 11.16 -6.67
C MET A 188 5.14 12.27 -5.80
N GLN A 189 4.29 13.12 -5.22
CA GLN A 189 4.70 14.21 -4.34
C GLN A 189 5.29 13.67 -3.03
N HIS A 190 4.68 12.62 -2.50
CA HIS A 190 5.14 11.94 -1.29
C HIS A 190 4.75 10.46 -1.25
N GLN A 191 5.30 9.72 -0.28
CA GLN A 191 5.10 8.27 -0.10
C GLN A 191 4.51 7.98 1.29
N PRO A 192 3.18 7.86 1.41
CA PRO A 192 2.52 7.65 2.71
C PRO A 192 2.36 6.16 3.05
N PHE A 193 3.05 5.66 4.07
CA PHE A 193 2.94 4.27 4.51
C PHE A 193 1.91 4.12 5.64
N CYS A 194 1.07 3.09 5.57
CA CYS A 194 0.19 2.67 6.66
C CYS A 194 0.95 1.75 7.63
N VAL A 195 0.74 1.97 8.93
CA VAL A 195 1.10 1.04 9.99
C VAL A 195 -0.09 0.82 10.90
N THR A 196 -0.40 -0.44 11.12
CA THR A 196 -1.51 -0.90 11.95
C THR A 196 -1.01 -1.32 13.33
N THR A 197 -1.63 -0.75 14.36
CA THR A 197 -1.39 -1.04 15.77
C THR A 197 -2.65 -1.64 16.39
N SER A 198 -2.55 -2.86 16.89
CA SER A 198 -3.64 -3.56 17.56
C SER A 198 -3.55 -3.35 19.08
N TYR A 199 -4.72 -3.22 19.71
CA TYR A 199 -4.87 -2.98 21.15
C TYR A 199 -5.46 -4.20 21.85
N TYR A 200 -4.90 -4.49 23.03
CA TYR A 200 -5.33 -5.57 23.91
C TYR A 200 -5.42 -5.08 25.35
N GLU A 201 -6.21 -5.79 26.15
CA GLU A 201 -6.36 -5.58 27.59
C GLU A 201 -6.65 -4.11 27.94
N ASN A 202 -7.79 -3.63 27.44
CA ASN A 202 -8.27 -2.26 27.55
C ASN A 202 -7.32 -1.18 27.00
N GLY A 203 -6.42 -1.54 26.09
CA GLY A 203 -5.47 -0.63 25.45
C GLY A 203 -4.16 -0.43 26.21
N SER A 204 -3.89 -1.27 27.21
CA SER A 204 -2.61 -1.28 27.92
C SER A 204 -1.48 -1.87 27.07
N ILE A 205 -1.80 -2.86 26.24
CA ILE A 205 -0.83 -3.53 25.37
C ILE A 205 -1.09 -3.10 23.92
N MET A 206 -0.01 -2.69 23.25
CA MET A 206 -0.02 -2.28 21.84
C MET A 206 0.92 -3.17 21.05
N LEU A 207 0.41 -3.75 19.96
CA LEU A 207 1.21 -4.56 19.05
C LEU A 207 1.16 -3.99 17.64
N HIS A 208 2.33 -3.87 17.04
CA HIS A 208 2.47 -3.57 15.62
C HIS A 208 2.49 -4.88 14.81
N ASP A 209 1.87 -4.87 13.64
CA ASP A 209 1.85 -6.01 12.70
C ASP A 209 1.34 -7.31 13.35
N ALA A 210 0.05 -7.31 13.69
CA ALA A 210 -0.64 -8.46 14.25
C ALA A 210 -0.81 -9.59 13.22
N THR A 211 -0.64 -10.83 13.69
CA THR A 211 -0.98 -12.06 12.95
C THR A 211 -2.50 -12.27 12.93
N LEU A 212 -3.00 -13.18 12.10
CA LEU A 212 -4.44 -13.47 12.03
C LEU A 212 -5.04 -13.85 13.40
N LEU A 213 -4.32 -14.68 14.16
CA LEU A 213 -4.76 -15.09 15.51
C LEU A 213 -4.81 -13.91 16.49
N GLU A 214 -3.80 -13.04 16.43
CA GLU A 214 -3.73 -11.82 17.22
C GLU A 214 -4.85 -10.84 16.80
N GLU A 215 -5.17 -10.73 15.51
CA GLU A 215 -6.27 -9.89 15.00
C GLU A 215 -7.64 -10.35 15.47
N GLN A 216 -7.88 -11.65 15.53
CA GLN A 216 -9.15 -12.21 16.02
C GLN A 216 -9.33 -12.03 17.55
N CYS A 217 -8.25 -11.76 18.28
CA CYS A 217 -8.27 -11.51 19.72
C CYS A 217 -8.12 -10.03 20.10
N ARG A 218 -7.94 -9.12 19.13
CA ARG A 218 -7.79 -7.69 19.41
C ARG A 218 -9.10 -7.07 19.84
N GLU A 219 -9.01 -6.07 20.71
CA GLU A 219 -10.18 -5.28 21.13
C GLU A 219 -10.45 -4.14 20.15
N GLY A 220 -9.38 -3.56 19.60
CA GLY A 220 -9.43 -2.51 18.58
C GLY A 220 -8.11 -2.34 17.85
N GLU A 221 -8.11 -1.46 16.87
CA GLU A 221 -6.93 -1.11 16.07
C GLU A 221 -6.86 0.40 15.81
N ILE A 222 -5.64 0.90 15.64
CA ILE A 222 -5.36 2.21 15.08
C ILE A 222 -4.45 2.03 13.88
N ILE A 223 -4.85 2.63 12.78
CA ILE A 223 -4.09 2.68 11.55
C ILE A 223 -3.64 4.11 11.37
N VAL A 224 -2.33 4.31 11.36
CA VAL A 224 -1.71 5.62 11.13
C VAL A 224 -1.03 5.55 9.77
N SER A 225 -1.34 6.51 8.90
CA SER A 225 -0.61 6.69 7.65
C SER A 225 0.29 7.91 7.74
N LEU A 226 1.59 7.69 7.63
CA LEU A 226 2.60 8.74 7.73
C LEU A 226 3.47 8.78 6.48
N ASN A 227 3.91 9.98 6.15
CA ASN A 227 4.98 10.19 5.18
C ASN A 227 6.36 10.14 5.88
N ARG A 228 7.43 9.95 5.11
CA ARG A 228 8.82 9.92 5.63
C ARG A 228 9.24 11.20 6.38
N PHE A 229 8.57 12.33 6.11
CA PHE A 229 8.82 13.62 6.75
C PHE A 229 8.13 13.77 8.12
N GLY A 230 7.33 12.79 8.56
CA GLY A 230 6.57 12.87 9.81
C GLY A 230 5.20 13.54 9.68
N GLU A 231 4.76 13.82 8.45
CA GLU A 231 3.43 14.35 8.19
C GLU A 231 2.39 13.23 8.25
N VAL A 232 1.32 13.47 9.02
CA VAL A 232 0.21 12.54 9.18
C VAL A 232 -0.76 12.72 8.02
N CYS A 233 -0.94 11.69 7.19
CA CYS A 233 -1.92 11.70 6.12
C CYS A 233 -3.32 11.32 6.64
N GLN A 234 -3.39 10.27 7.47
CA GLN A 234 -4.63 9.87 8.13
C GLN A 234 -4.37 9.11 9.42
N ILE A 235 -5.35 9.17 10.33
CA ILE A 235 -5.45 8.29 11.49
C ILE A 235 -6.86 7.71 11.47
N ALA A 236 -6.96 6.39 11.52
CA ALA A 236 -8.23 5.69 11.59
C ALA A 236 -8.20 4.72 12.78
N LYS A 237 -9.07 4.97 13.75
CA LYS A 237 -9.29 4.08 14.89
C LYS A 237 -10.55 3.27 14.65
N PHE A 238 -10.44 1.95 14.73
CA PHE A 238 -11.58 1.04 14.61
C PHE A 238 -11.74 0.19 15.87
N GLY A 239 -12.96 0.15 16.38
CA GLY A 239 -13.31 -0.64 17.56
C GLY A 239 -12.60 -0.23 18.86
N GLY A 240 -12.70 -1.12 19.84
CA GLY A 240 -11.91 -1.08 21.07
C GLY A 240 -12.32 -0.07 22.13
N THR A 241 -11.49 -0.06 23.16
CA THR A 241 -11.59 0.81 24.34
C THR A 241 -11.18 2.24 24.01
N PRO A 242 -11.62 3.24 24.80
CA PRO A 242 -11.10 4.60 24.67
C PRO A 242 -9.60 4.61 24.94
N ILE A 243 -8.85 5.31 24.09
CA ILE A 243 -7.39 5.43 24.18
C ILE A 243 -7.09 6.90 24.41
N ASP A 244 -6.14 7.20 25.28
CA ASP A 244 -5.76 8.57 25.58
C ASP A 244 -4.94 9.18 24.43
N GLY A 245 -4.97 10.51 24.31
CA GLY A 245 -4.26 11.21 23.24
C GLY A 245 -2.73 11.07 23.31
N VAL A 246 -2.15 10.89 24.50
CA VAL A 246 -0.70 10.74 24.68
C VAL A 246 -0.23 9.39 24.14
N SER A 247 -1.00 8.32 24.38
CA SER A 247 -0.76 7.01 23.77
C SER A 247 -0.80 7.05 22.25
N ILE A 248 -1.75 7.79 21.67
CA ILE A 248 -1.83 7.95 20.20
C ILE A 248 -0.60 8.68 19.66
N LEU A 249 -0.13 9.73 20.36
CA LEU A 249 1.10 10.45 19.99
C LEU A 249 2.34 9.55 20.10
N ALA A 250 2.46 8.76 21.16
CA ALA A 250 3.54 7.80 21.32
C ALA A 250 3.54 6.75 20.19
N CYS A 251 2.36 6.20 19.87
CA CYS A 251 2.16 5.29 18.74
C CYS A 251 2.56 5.95 17.42
N THR A 252 2.17 7.20 17.19
CA THR A 252 2.53 7.94 15.96
C THR A 252 4.05 8.09 15.81
N ASN A 253 4.78 8.34 16.90
CA ASN A 253 6.24 8.42 16.88
C ASN A 253 6.89 7.06 16.56
N ALA A 254 6.36 5.96 17.11
CA ALA A 254 6.83 4.62 16.78
C ALA A 254 6.58 4.30 15.29
N VAL A 255 5.39 4.64 14.79
CA VAL A 255 5.00 4.47 13.38
C VAL A 255 5.92 5.26 12.45
N LEU A 256 6.38 6.44 12.84
CA LEU A 256 7.30 7.24 12.02
C LEU A 256 8.61 6.50 11.71
N GLU A 257 9.19 5.85 12.71
CA GLU A 257 10.43 5.08 12.50
C GLU A 257 10.20 3.87 11.59
N LYS A 258 9.02 3.24 11.65
CA LYS A 258 8.63 2.17 10.73
C LYS A 258 8.39 2.68 9.32
N ALA A 259 7.70 3.81 9.16
CA ALA A 259 7.47 4.42 7.85
C ALA A 259 8.79 4.77 7.15
N LYS A 260 9.79 5.29 7.87
CA LYS A 260 11.13 5.53 7.34
C LYS A 260 11.84 4.23 6.92
N MET A 261 11.69 3.17 7.71
CA MET A 261 12.24 1.85 7.37
C MET A 261 11.61 1.29 6.09
N LEU A 262 10.29 1.41 5.93
CA LEU A 262 9.56 0.99 4.74
C LEU A 262 9.95 1.83 3.50
N ASP A 263 10.05 3.15 3.62
CA ASP A 263 10.52 4.02 2.52
C ASP A 263 11.91 3.59 2.04
N LYS A 264 12.83 3.34 2.97
CA LYS A 264 14.19 2.89 2.65
C LYS A 264 14.18 1.52 1.97
N LEU A 265 13.35 0.59 2.43
CA LEU A 265 13.18 -0.73 1.81
C LEU A 265 12.72 -0.59 0.36
N VAL A 266 11.65 0.18 0.12
CA VAL A 266 11.09 0.39 -1.22
C VAL A 266 12.11 1.01 -2.16
N ARG A 267 12.81 2.07 -1.72
CA ARG A 267 13.88 2.71 -2.51
C ARG A 267 14.99 1.75 -2.89
N THR A 268 15.48 0.97 -1.92
CA THR A 268 16.55 0.00 -2.14
C THR A 268 16.14 -1.05 -3.17
N ARG A 269 14.92 -1.59 -3.05
CA ARG A 269 14.40 -2.61 -3.98
C ARG A 269 14.14 -2.05 -5.37
N LEU A 270 13.67 -0.80 -5.49
CA LEU A 270 13.51 -0.12 -6.78
C LEU A 270 14.86 0.07 -7.47
N GLU A 271 15.91 0.49 -6.75
CA GLU A 271 17.26 0.61 -7.30
C GLU A 271 17.84 -0.74 -7.75
N GLU A 272 17.62 -1.80 -6.97
CA GLU A 272 18.00 -3.17 -7.34
C GLU A 272 17.28 -3.63 -8.62
N ASP A 273 15.99 -3.34 -8.74
CA ASP A 273 15.22 -3.68 -9.94
C ASP A 273 15.68 -2.89 -11.17
N GLU A 274 15.95 -1.60 -11.02
CA GLU A 274 16.50 -0.78 -12.10
C GLU A 274 17.87 -1.30 -12.56
N LYS A 275 18.75 -1.69 -11.63
CA LYS A 275 20.04 -2.33 -11.96
C LYS A 275 19.85 -3.68 -12.65
N ARG A 276 18.87 -4.49 -12.20
CA ARG A 276 18.53 -5.78 -12.81
C ARG A 276 18.04 -5.63 -14.24
N ARG A 277 17.24 -4.59 -14.53
CA ARG A 277 16.77 -4.29 -15.89
C ARG A 277 17.86 -3.67 -16.77
N ASN A 278 18.78 -2.92 -16.17
CA ASN A 278 19.92 -2.30 -16.84
C ASN A 278 21.15 -3.23 -16.93
N VAL A 279 20.97 -4.45 -17.46
CA VAL A 279 22.09 -5.39 -17.61
C VAL A 279 23.13 -4.82 -18.57
N GLY A 280 24.31 -4.50 -18.05
CA GLY A 280 25.46 -4.01 -18.81
C GLY A 280 25.74 -2.51 -18.72
N GLY A 281 24.97 -1.74 -17.95
CA GLY A 281 25.25 -0.31 -17.77
C GLY A 281 25.03 0.54 -19.03
N LEU A 282 24.42 -0.01 -20.09
CA LEU A 282 24.16 0.71 -21.33
C LEU A 282 23.41 2.02 -21.08
N MET A 283 22.46 2.08 -20.15
CA MET A 283 21.78 3.33 -19.79
C MET A 283 22.73 4.44 -19.30
N ALA A 284 23.81 4.08 -18.60
CA ALA A 284 24.82 5.03 -18.14
C ALA A 284 25.80 5.42 -19.27
N GLU A 285 26.07 4.53 -20.22
CA GLU A 285 26.85 4.86 -21.42
C GLU A 285 26.03 5.67 -22.46
N LEU A 286 24.70 5.53 -22.42
CA LEU A 286 23.73 6.25 -23.26
C LEU A 286 23.30 7.60 -22.65
N SER A 287 23.87 8.02 -21.51
CA SER A 287 23.56 9.32 -20.93
C SER A 287 24.05 10.44 -21.85
N ALA A 288 23.11 11.16 -22.46
CA ALA A 288 23.42 12.32 -23.31
C ALA A 288 23.86 13.55 -22.49
N GLU A 289 23.56 13.58 -21.19
CA GLU A 289 23.97 14.63 -20.27
C GLU A 289 25.35 14.30 -19.69
N ASN A 290 26.39 14.91 -20.25
CA ASN A 290 27.77 14.78 -19.77
C ASN A 290 28.17 16.05 -19.01
N ASP A 291 28.86 15.88 -17.89
CA ASP A 291 29.50 16.99 -17.18
C ASP A 291 30.53 17.67 -18.10
N ARG A 292 30.44 19.00 -18.17
CA ARG A 292 31.32 19.85 -19.01
C ARG A 292 32.74 19.94 -18.48
#